data_AF-A0A1S3YMQ2-F1
#
_entry.id   AF-A0A1S3YMQ2-F1
#
_cell.length_a   1.000
_cell.length_b   1.000
_cell.length_c   1.000
_cell.angle_alpha   90.00
_cell.angle_beta   90.00
_cell.angle_gamma   90.00
#
_symmetry.space_group_name_H-M   'P 1'
#
loop_
_entity.id
_entity.type
_entity.pdbx_description
1 polymer ?
#
loop_
_entity_poly.entity_id
_entity_poly.type
_entity_poly.pdbx_seq_one_letter_code
_entity_poly.pdbx_strand_id
1 'polypeptide(L)'
;MISEPEFLNRHLPSKTADVRRLLIPKFVITFNFEASKVLKELGLTLPFTGDGDGLISPYSGRGLTEILDDIYPLIVTKVFHKSFIEVNEEGTETAAITAATMICGCSRMMIKEEIDFIADHPFLFLVKDDVSGVILFIGTVLNPLAV
;
A
#
# COMPACT_ATOMS: atom_id res chain seq x y z
N MET A 1 -10.06 -15.17 -6.02
CA MET A 1 -10.35 -13.81 -6.55
C MET A 1 -9.69 -12.80 -5.62
N ILE A 2 -9.16 -11.68 -6.13
CA ILE A 2 -8.44 -10.65 -5.33
C ILE A 2 -9.31 -10.04 -4.21
N SER A 3 -10.63 -10.19 -4.27
CA SER A 3 -11.61 -9.70 -3.29
C SER A 3 -11.74 -10.53 -2.00
N GLU A 4 -10.96 -11.60 -1.82
CA GLU A 4 -10.94 -12.33 -0.54
C GLU A 4 -10.14 -11.56 0.52
N PRO A 5 -10.65 -11.42 1.76
CA PRO A 5 -10.00 -10.63 2.81
C PRO A 5 -8.59 -11.11 3.16
N GLU A 6 -8.32 -12.41 2.96
CA GLU A 6 -7.01 -13.02 3.22
C GLU A 6 -6.10 -13.11 1.99
N PHE A 7 -6.53 -12.54 0.85
CA PHE A 7 -5.80 -12.68 -0.40
C PHE A 7 -4.35 -12.21 -0.26
N LEU A 8 -4.13 -11.03 0.31
CA LEU A 8 -2.79 -10.48 0.49
C LEU A 8 -1.95 -11.35 1.42
N ASN A 9 -2.47 -11.75 2.58
CA ASN A 9 -1.74 -12.56 3.55
C ASN A 9 -1.31 -13.92 3.00
N ARG A 10 -2.09 -14.52 2.09
CA ARG A 10 -1.76 -15.82 1.48
C ARG A 10 -0.72 -15.73 0.36
N HIS A 11 -0.57 -14.57 -0.27
CA HIS A 11 0.30 -14.38 -1.44
C HIS A 11 1.57 -13.59 -1.13
N LEU A 12 1.75 -13.14 0.12
CA LEU A 12 3.01 -12.56 0.56
C LEU A 12 4.04 -13.67 0.86
N PRO A 13 5.27 -13.59 0.32
CA PRO A 13 6.31 -14.56 0.62
C PRO A 13 6.65 -14.53 2.11
N SER A 14 6.54 -15.69 2.77
CA SER A 14 6.83 -15.86 4.21
C SER A 14 8.25 -16.37 4.50
N LYS A 15 9.02 -16.67 3.44
CA LYS A 15 10.37 -17.22 3.53
C LYS A 15 11.29 -16.47 2.60
N THR A 16 12.54 -16.30 3.02
CA THR A 16 13.61 -15.80 2.16
C THR A 16 13.98 -16.87 1.12
N ALA A 17 14.34 -16.41 -0.07
CA ALA A 17 14.84 -17.25 -1.16
C ALA A 17 16.19 -16.71 -1.63
N ASP A 18 17.05 -17.60 -2.14
CA ASP A 18 18.30 -17.16 -2.77
C ASP A 18 17.96 -16.63 -4.16
N VAL A 19 18.19 -15.32 -4.34
CA VAL A 19 17.92 -14.61 -5.57
C VAL A 19 19.23 -14.38 -6.31
N ARG A 20 19.33 -14.86 -7.54
CA ARG A 20 20.52 -14.66 -8.38
C ARG A 20 20.55 -13.24 -8.96
N ARG A 21 19.41 -12.76 -9.46
CA ARG A 21 19.25 -11.40 -10.00
C ARG A 21 18.05 -10.74 -9.36
N LEU A 22 18.26 -9.60 -8.70
CA LEU A 22 17.20 -8.74 -8.17
C LEU A 22 17.26 -7.40 -8.89
N LEU A 23 16.31 -7.17 -9.81
CA LEU A 23 16.21 -5.93 -10.57
C LEU A 23 14.87 -5.26 -10.27
N ILE A 24 14.91 -4.16 -9.54
CA ILE A 24 13.76 -3.31 -9.24
C ILE A 24 14.10 -1.90 -9.74
N PRO A 25 13.24 -1.28 -10.58
CA PRO A 25 13.51 0.06 -11.09
C PRO A 25 13.45 1.08 -9.96
N LYS A 26 14.28 2.12 -10.04
CA LYS A 26 14.08 3.34 -9.25
C LYS A 26 12.85 4.06 -9.78
N PHE A 27 12.00 4.57 -8.90
CA PHE A 27 10.83 5.34 -9.30
C PHE A 27 10.45 6.34 -8.22
N VAL A 28 9.77 7.40 -8.65
CA VAL A 28 9.17 8.41 -7.80
C VAL A 28 7.72 8.55 -8.22
N ILE A 29 6.79 8.43 -7.28
CA ILE A 29 5.36 8.59 -7.54
C ILE A 29 4.80 9.60 -6.55
N THR A 30 4.24 10.68 -7.08
CA THR A 30 3.40 11.60 -6.31
C THR A 30 1.95 11.39 -6.72
N PHE A 31 1.09 11.08 -5.76
CA PHE A 31 -0.33 10.89 -6.02
C PHE A 31 -1.14 11.86 -5.18
N ASN A 32 -2.16 12.47 -5.79
CA ASN A 32 -3.10 13.31 -5.08
C ASN A 32 -4.49 13.19 -5.71
N PHE A 33 -5.51 13.11 -4.86
CA PHE A 33 -6.89 13.04 -5.33
C PHE A 33 -7.87 13.50 -4.25
N GLU A 34 -9.08 13.81 -4.69
CA GLU A 34 -10.22 14.10 -3.81
C GLU A 34 -10.90 12.77 -3.43
N ALA A 35 -10.55 12.24 -2.26
CA ALA A 35 -11.07 10.97 -1.74
C ALA A 35 -12.57 10.98 -1.47
N SER A 36 -13.19 12.15 -1.24
CA SER A 36 -14.64 12.26 -1.05
C SER A 36 -15.44 11.71 -2.24
N LYS A 37 -14.91 11.78 -3.46
CA LYS A 37 -15.59 11.22 -4.65
C LYS A 37 -15.62 9.69 -4.61
N VAL A 38 -14.45 9.08 -4.39
CA VAL A 38 -14.30 7.62 -4.34
C VAL A 38 -15.07 7.03 -3.16
N LEU A 39 -15.01 7.67 -1.99
CA LEU A 39 -15.74 7.22 -0.79
C LEU A 39 -17.26 7.21 -1.02
N LYS A 40 -17.81 8.25 -1.69
CA LYS A 40 -19.22 8.30 -2.06
C LYS A 40 -19.60 7.19 -3.05
N GLU A 41 -18.76 6.94 -4.06
CA GLU A 41 -18.96 5.85 -5.04
C GLU A 41 -18.92 4.46 -4.38
N LEU A 42 -18.12 4.30 -3.31
CA LEU A 42 -18.07 3.08 -2.50
C LEU A 42 -19.24 2.97 -1.49
N GLY A 43 -20.15 3.94 -1.46
CA GLY A 43 -21.36 3.93 -0.61
C GLY A 43 -21.22 4.67 0.71
N LEU A 44 -20.05 5.26 1.02
CA LEU A 44 -19.88 6.13 2.19
C LEU A 44 -20.39 7.54 1.86
N THR A 45 -21.69 7.76 2.05
CA THR A 45 -22.35 9.04 1.74
C THR A 45 -22.69 9.87 2.98
N LEU A 46 -22.99 9.21 4.12
CA LEU A 46 -23.49 9.86 5.34
C LEU A 46 -22.65 11.06 5.84
N PRO A 47 -21.30 11.00 5.87
CA PRO A 47 -20.49 12.15 6.32
C PRO A 47 -20.57 13.37 5.39
N PHE A 48 -21.03 13.17 4.15
CA PHE A 48 -21.01 14.18 3.09
C PHE A 48 -22.41 14.74 2.77
N THR A 49 -23.47 14.20 3.37
CA THR A 49 -24.86 14.61 3.13
C THR A 49 -25.36 15.45 4.29
N GLY A 50 -25.88 16.65 3.97
CA GLY A 50 -26.54 17.53 4.94
C GLY A 50 -28.05 17.53 4.78
N ASP A 51 -28.74 18.12 5.76
CA ASP A 51 -30.21 18.16 5.84
C ASP A 51 -30.88 18.92 4.67
N GLY A 52 -30.11 19.70 3.89
CA GLY A 52 -30.56 20.43 2.71
C GLY A 52 -30.65 19.63 1.41
N ASP A 53 -30.18 18.37 1.37
CA ASP A 53 -30.17 17.53 0.15
C ASP A 53 -31.40 16.60 0.02
N GLY A 54 -32.47 16.89 0.77
CA GLY A 54 -33.74 16.14 0.72
C GLY A 54 -33.71 14.74 1.33
N LEU A 55 -32.54 14.23 1.71
CA LEU A 55 -32.37 13.01 2.51
C LEU A 55 -32.27 13.39 3.99
N ILE A 56 -33.42 13.39 4.67
CA ILE A 56 -33.47 13.49 6.13
C ILE A 56 -32.93 12.17 6.69
N SER A 57 -31.61 12.08 6.84
CA SER A 57 -31.01 11.04 7.67
C SER A 57 -31.00 11.55 9.10
N PRO A 58 -31.71 10.94 10.06
CA PRO A 58 -31.65 11.36 11.47
C PRO A 58 -30.24 11.19 12.10
N TYR A 59 -29.27 10.71 11.32
CA TYR A 59 -27.87 10.49 11.69
C TYR A 59 -26.88 11.39 10.92
N SER A 60 -27.32 12.27 10.01
CA SER A 60 -26.45 13.26 9.35
C SER A 60 -25.84 14.18 10.43
N GLY A 61 -24.52 14.31 10.44
CA GLY A 61 -23.79 15.23 11.32
C GLY A 61 -23.75 14.88 12.82
N ARG A 62 -24.64 14.03 13.36
CA ARG A 62 -24.65 13.67 14.80
C ARG A 62 -23.40 12.93 15.29
N GLY A 63 -22.65 12.27 14.41
CA GLY A 63 -21.38 11.64 14.77
C GLY A 63 -20.22 12.63 14.95
N LEU A 64 -20.39 13.89 14.51
CA LEU A 64 -19.37 14.94 14.59
C LEU A 64 -19.71 16.01 15.62
N THR A 65 -20.89 15.96 16.25
CA THR A 65 -21.33 16.93 17.27
C THR A 65 -20.56 16.85 18.59
N GLU A 66 -19.73 15.82 18.80
CA GLU A 66 -18.80 15.78 19.93
C GLU A 66 -17.54 16.65 19.69
N ILE A 67 -17.33 17.12 18.45
CA ILE A 67 -16.17 17.96 18.09
C ILE A 67 -16.45 19.44 18.37
N LEU A 68 -17.72 19.87 18.31
CA LEU A 68 -18.14 21.26 18.58
C LEU A 68 -19.44 21.23 19.38
N ASP A 69 -19.55 22.06 20.42
CA ASP A 69 -20.76 22.24 21.27
C ASP A 69 -21.99 22.80 20.51
N ASP A 70 -21.95 22.84 19.18
CA ASP A 70 -22.94 23.45 18.32
C ASP A 70 -24.08 22.47 17.93
N ILE A 71 -25.29 23.03 17.85
CA ILE A 71 -26.55 22.35 17.55
C ILE A 71 -26.72 22.06 16.03
N TYR A 72 -25.74 22.46 15.21
CA TYR A 72 -25.86 22.39 13.74
C TYR A 72 -25.20 21.12 13.17
N PRO A 73 -25.82 20.49 12.15
CA PRO A 73 -25.27 19.31 11.50
C PRO A 73 -23.95 19.67 10.78
N LEU A 74 -22.85 19.09 11.24
CA LEU A 74 -21.55 19.19 10.58
C LEU A 74 -21.48 18.23 9.40
N ILE A 75 -21.01 18.73 8.25
CA ILE A 75 -20.79 17.93 7.04
C ILE A 75 -19.34 18.01 6.60
N VAL A 76 -18.82 16.90 6.09
CA VAL A 76 -17.53 16.86 5.42
C VAL A 76 -17.73 17.32 3.98
N THR A 77 -17.16 18.47 3.61
CA THR A 77 -17.30 18.98 2.24
C THR A 77 -16.41 18.23 1.25
N LYS A 78 -15.12 18.08 1.58
CA LYS A 78 -14.12 17.41 0.73
C LYS A 78 -13.06 16.74 1.58
N VAL A 79 -12.52 15.63 1.07
CA VAL A 79 -11.36 14.96 1.65
C VAL A 79 -10.28 14.91 0.57
N PHE A 80 -9.11 15.45 0.87
CA PHE A 80 -7.96 15.41 -0.04
C PHE A 80 -6.90 14.46 0.53
N HIS A 81 -6.46 13.51 -0.29
CA HIS A 81 -5.35 12.64 0.05
C HIS A 81 -4.20 12.92 -0.91
N LYS A 82 -3.02 13.20 -0.35
CA LYS A 82 -1.77 13.39 -1.10
C LYS A 82 -0.71 12.47 -0.50
N SER A 83 -0.04 11.72 -1.35
CA SER A 83 1.01 10.79 -0.99
C SER A 83 2.21 10.92 -1.93
N PHE A 84 3.35 10.49 -1.45
CA PHE A 84 4.63 10.51 -2.14
C PHE A 84 5.38 9.23 -1.78
N ILE A 85 5.95 8.56 -2.78
CA ILE A 85 6.88 7.45 -2.57
C ILE A 85 8.05 7.60 -3.52
N GLU A 86 9.25 7.35 -3.00
CA GLU A 86 10.49 7.27 -3.76
C GLU A 86 11.17 5.95 -3.40
N VAL A 87 11.56 5.21 -4.43
CA VAL A 87 12.36 3.99 -4.28
C VAL A 87 13.70 4.21 -4.96
N ASN A 88 14.75 4.17 -4.15
CA ASN A 88 16.14 4.31 -4.56
C ASN A 88 17.01 3.26 -3.84
N GLU A 89 18.31 3.23 -4.15
CA GLU A 89 19.25 2.26 -3.56
C GLU A 89 19.62 2.61 -2.11
N GLU A 90 19.61 3.90 -1.76
CA GLU A 90 19.99 4.42 -0.44
C GLU A 90 19.01 3.95 0.66
N GLY A 91 17.72 3.83 0.32
CA GLY A 91 16.70 3.26 1.22
C GLY A 91 16.85 1.75 1.52
N THR A 92 17.78 1.06 0.84
CA THR A 92 18.01 -0.40 0.95
C THR A 92 19.48 -0.72 1.24
N GLU A 93 20.27 0.24 1.73
CA GLU A 93 21.74 0.15 1.76
C GLU A 93 22.31 -0.67 2.95
N THR A 94 21.49 -1.30 3.78
CA THR A 94 21.96 -1.95 5.03
C THR A 94 22.04 -3.48 5.00
N ALA A 95 21.82 -4.16 3.86
CA ALA A 95 21.65 -5.62 3.85
C ALA A 95 22.78 -6.48 3.26
N ALA A 96 23.86 -5.94 2.68
CA ALA A 96 24.68 -6.74 1.75
C ALA A 96 26.20 -6.75 2.01
N ILE A 97 26.68 -7.21 3.17
CA ILE A 97 27.99 -7.87 3.25
C ILE A 97 27.96 -9.02 4.27
N THR A 98 27.33 -10.14 3.92
CA THR A 98 27.61 -11.43 4.59
C THR A 98 27.93 -12.50 3.54
N ALA A 99 28.98 -12.27 2.77
CA ALA A 99 29.62 -13.32 1.98
C ALA A 99 30.62 -14.08 2.86
N ALA A 100 30.13 -14.85 3.83
CA ALA A 100 30.95 -15.82 4.54
C ALA A 100 30.88 -17.15 3.79
N THR A 101 31.73 -17.30 2.78
CA THR A 101 32.03 -18.60 2.15
C THR A 101 32.55 -19.57 3.20
N MET A 102 31.72 -20.52 3.62
CA MET A 102 32.17 -21.72 4.32
C MET A 102 32.06 -22.90 3.34
N ILE A 103 33.17 -23.23 2.67
CA ILE A 103 33.30 -24.50 1.93
C ILE A 103 33.78 -25.53 2.93
N CYS A 104 32.88 -26.38 3.42
CA CYS A 104 33.23 -27.61 4.11
C CYS A 104 32.30 -28.74 3.66
N GLY A 105 32.87 -29.75 3.01
CA GLY A 105 32.30 -31.10 2.95
C GLY A 105 31.91 -31.63 1.57
N CYS A 106 32.40 -32.83 1.25
CA CYS A 106 32.08 -33.64 0.07
C CYS A 106 30.66 -34.23 0.10
N SER A 107 29.63 -33.40 0.33
CA SER A 107 28.23 -33.80 0.14
C SER A 107 27.75 -33.30 -1.22
N ARG A 108 26.91 -34.10 -1.90
CA ARG A 108 26.30 -33.74 -3.19
C ARG A 108 25.71 -32.33 -3.10
N MET A 109 26.30 -31.39 -3.84
CA MET A 109 25.80 -30.03 -3.95
C MET A 109 24.38 -30.10 -4.52
N MET A 110 23.37 -30.02 -3.66
CA MET A 110 22.01 -29.74 -4.09
C MET A 110 22.09 -28.41 -4.82
N ILE A 111 21.90 -28.44 -6.13
CA ILE A 111 21.73 -27.22 -6.93
C ILE A 111 20.45 -26.61 -6.40
N LYS A 112 20.58 -25.63 -5.50
CA LYS A 112 19.45 -24.83 -5.03
C LYS A 112 19.01 -24.04 -6.25
N GLU A 113 17.75 -24.20 -6.66
CA GLU A 113 17.21 -23.45 -7.78
C GLU A 113 17.24 -21.96 -7.41
N GLU A 114 18.18 -21.23 -7.99
CA GLU A 114 18.28 -19.79 -7.79
C GLU A 114 17.18 -19.11 -8.62
N ILE A 115 16.45 -18.18 -8.01
CA ILE A 115 15.35 -17.47 -8.66
C ILE A 115 15.86 -16.11 -9.16
N ASP A 116 15.45 -15.71 -10.36
CA ASP A 116 15.61 -14.33 -10.84
C ASP A 116 14.32 -13.55 -10.57
N PHE A 117 14.42 -12.39 -9.93
CA PHE A 117 13.31 -11.43 -9.75
C PHE A 117 13.62 -10.15 -10.56
N ILE A 118 12.91 -9.97 -11.66
CA ILE A 118 13.10 -8.86 -12.60
C ILE A 118 11.77 -8.13 -12.78
N ALA A 119 11.65 -6.93 -12.21
CA ALA A 119 10.47 -6.08 -12.30
C ALA A 119 10.56 -5.12 -13.51
N ASP A 120 10.66 -5.68 -14.72
CA ASP A 120 10.79 -4.95 -16.00
C ASP A 120 9.45 -4.71 -16.74
N HIS A 121 8.33 -4.96 -16.05
CA HIS A 121 6.96 -4.82 -16.55
C HIS A 121 6.06 -4.31 -15.42
N PRO A 122 4.81 -3.87 -15.69
CA PRO A 122 3.94 -3.31 -14.66
C PRO A 122 3.79 -4.22 -13.44
N PHE A 123 3.96 -3.65 -12.24
CA PHE A 123 3.90 -4.38 -10.99
C PHE A 123 3.11 -3.63 -9.89
N LEU A 124 2.67 -4.39 -8.90
CA LEU A 124 2.07 -3.88 -7.67
C LEU A 124 3.14 -3.78 -6.58
N PHE A 125 3.03 -2.77 -5.72
CA PHE A 125 3.83 -2.66 -4.51
C PHE A 125 2.94 -2.37 -3.30
N LEU A 126 3.45 -2.75 -2.14
CA LEU A 126 2.83 -2.51 -0.84
C LEU A 126 3.91 -2.17 0.18
N VAL A 127 3.62 -1.22 1.04
CA VAL A 127 4.40 -0.94 2.25
C VAL A 127 3.52 -1.35 3.42
N LYS A 128 3.96 -2.34 4.18
CA LYS A 128 3.20 -2.97 5.25
C LYS A 128 4.04 -2.96 6.52
N ASP A 129 3.41 -2.71 7.65
CA ASP A 129 3.99 -3.04 8.95
C ASP A 129 3.81 -4.53 9.23
N ASP A 130 4.92 -5.26 9.33
CA ASP A 130 4.90 -6.72 9.52
C ASP A 130 4.34 -7.13 10.89
N VAL A 131 4.42 -6.25 11.90
CA VAL A 131 3.94 -6.57 13.25
C VAL A 131 2.43 -6.41 13.35
N SER A 132 1.89 -5.24 13.00
CA SER A 132 0.44 -4.99 13.07
C SER A 132 -0.34 -5.54 11.88
N GLY A 133 0.34 -5.81 10.76
CA GLY A 133 -0.28 -6.19 9.51
C GLY A 133 -0.87 -5.02 8.70
N VAL A 134 -0.74 -3.78 9.18
CA VAL A 134 -1.33 -2.58 8.56
C VAL A 134 -0.64 -2.26 7.25
N ILE A 135 -1.43 -2.00 6.20
CA ILE A 135 -0.94 -1.50 4.91
C ILE A 135 -0.86 0.02 4.97
N LEU A 136 0.36 0.55 4.87
CA LEU A 136 0.64 1.98 4.88
C LEU A 136 0.52 2.58 3.47
N PHE A 137 0.99 1.84 2.46
CA PHE A 137 0.89 2.23 1.05
C PHE A 137 0.56 1.03 0.18
N ILE A 138 -0.21 1.28 -0.87
CA ILE A 138 -0.46 0.34 -1.96
C ILE A 138 -0.47 1.11 -3.28
N GLY A 139 0.13 0.55 -4.31
CA GLY A 139 0.14 1.20 -5.61
C GLY A 139 0.60 0.29 -6.74
N THR A 140 0.45 0.79 -7.96
CA THR A 140 0.88 0.15 -9.19
C THR A 140 1.93 1.00 -9.88
N VAL A 141 3.05 0.41 -10.27
CA VAL A 141 4.02 1.02 -11.17
C VAL A 141 3.72 0.53 -12.57
N LEU A 142 3.15 1.39 -13.41
CA LEU A 142 2.92 1.09 -14.83
C LEU A 142 4.09 1.51 -15.71
N ASN A 143 4.73 2.63 -15.35
CA ASN A 143 5.92 3.15 -16.00
C ASN A 143 6.80 3.84 -14.92
N PRO A 144 7.98 3.30 -14.59
CA PRO A 144 8.87 3.88 -13.57
C PRO A 144 9.52 5.21 -14.01
N LEU A 145 9.45 5.55 -15.30
CA LEU A 145 10.00 6.79 -15.87
C LEU A 145 8.96 7.91 -15.97
N ALA A 146 7.68 7.63 -15.66
CA ALA A 146 6.65 8.65 -15.66
C ALA A 146 6.81 9.55 -14.44
N VAL A 147 7.13 10.83 -14.69
CA VAL A 147 7.27 11.89 -13.68
C VAL A 147 5.94 12.61 -13.50
#